data_AF-A0A1J7H713-F1
#
_entry.id   AF-A0A1J7H713-F1
#
_cell.length_a   1.000
_cell.length_b   1.000
_cell.length_c   1.000
_cell.angle_alpha   90.00
_cell.angle_beta   90.00
_cell.angle_gamma   90.00
#
_symmetry.space_group_name_H-M   'P 1'
#
loop_
_entity.id
_entity.type
_entity.pdbx_description
1 polymer ?
#
loop_
_entity_poly.entity_id
_entity_poly.type
_entity_poly.pdbx_seq_one_letter_code
_entity_poly.pdbx_strand_id
1 'polypeptide(L)' 'MCEGCASTVKRILETQPQVSSATVNLASQTATVIPAIESEKEELGEALAHHLSTSGFTSTFPSPGQEDAE' A
#
# COMPACT_ATOMS: atom_id res chain seq x y z
N MET A 1 -21.18 -3.78 -2.71
CA MET A 1 -19.78 -3.42 -3.06
C MET A 1 -19.10 -2.87 -1.82
N CYS A 2 -17.80 -3.11 -1.66
CA CYS A 2 -17.13 -3.12 -0.36
C CYS A 2 -16.82 -1.72 0.21
N GLU A 3 -17.81 -1.05 0.81
CA GLU A 3 -17.61 0.22 1.56
C GLU A 3 -16.56 0.07 2.69
N GLY A 4 -16.39 -1.12 3.25
CA GLY A 4 -15.42 -1.40 4.32
C GLY A 4 -13.99 -1.72 3.83
N CYS A 5 -13.79 -1.97 2.54
CA CYS A 5 -12.48 -2.39 2.03
C CYS A 5 -11.45 -1.25 2.13
N ALA A 6 -11.83 -0.01 1.81
CA ALA A 6 -10.91 1.12 1.93
C ALA A 6 -10.54 1.45 3.37
N SER A 7 -11.49 1.34 4.31
CA SER A 7 -11.20 1.52 5.73
C SER A 7 -10.23 0.46 6.24
N THR A 8 -10.38 -0.79 5.77
CA THR A 8 -9.48 -1.90 6.10
C THR A 8 -8.10 -1.67 5.52
N VAL A 9 -7.99 -1.34 4.24
CA VAL A 9 -6.71 -1.03 3.57
C VAL A 9 -6.02 0.15 4.27
N LYS A 10 -6.74 1.25 4.52
CA LYS A 10 -6.19 2.42 5.25
C LYS A 10 -5.64 2.00 6.61
N ARG A 11 -6.39 1.19 7.35
CA ARG A 11 -5.95 0.70 8.66
C ARG A 11 -4.70 -0.16 8.56
N ILE A 12 -4.62 -1.09 7.60
CA ILE A 12 -3.45 -1.93 7.37
C ILE A 12 -2.20 -1.07 7.11
N LEU A 13 -2.35 -0.03 6.29
CA LEU A 13 -1.29 0.92 6.00
C LEU A 13 -0.87 1.68 7.27
N GLU A 14 -1.82 2.26 8.02
CA GLU A 14 -1.55 3.02 9.25
C GLU A 14 -1.05 2.16 10.42
N THR A 15 -1.32 0.85 10.43
CA THR A 15 -0.76 -0.06 11.45
C THR A 15 0.73 -0.32 11.29
N GLN A 16 1.33 -0.01 10.15
CA GLN A 16 2.75 -0.19 9.96
C GLN A 16 3.54 0.95 10.62
N PRO A 17 4.52 0.66 11.50
CA PRO A 17 5.32 1.69 12.17
C PRO A 17 6.19 2.49 11.20
N GLN A 18 6.43 1.93 10.01
CA GLN A 18 7.21 2.51 8.92
C GLN A 18 6.41 3.55 8.11
N VAL A 19 5.09 3.65 8.33
CA VAL A 19 4.20 4.60 7.63
C VAL A 19 4.06 5.87 8.44
N SER A 20 4.46 6.99 7.85
CA SER A 20 4.27 8.32 8.42
C SER A 20 2.83 8.81 8.20
N SER A 21 2.29 8.56 7.00
CA SER A 21 0.91 8.88 6.69
C SER A 21 0.36 7.99 5.59
N ALA A 22 -0.92 7.62 5.65
CA ALA A 22 -1.57 6.85 4.59
C ALA A 22 -2.94 7.44 4.23
N THR A 23 -3.14 7.65 2.94
CA THR A 23 -4.37 8.18 2.37
C THR A 23 -4.90 7.19 1.34
N VAL A 24 -6.18 6.82 1.45
CA VAL A 24 -6.82 5.93 0.48
C VAL A 24 -7.87 6.73 -0.28
N ASN A 25 -7.74 6.76 -1.60
CA ASN A 25 -8.66 7.38 -2.52
C ASN A 25 -9.61 6.31 -3.08
N LEU A 26 -10.86 6.33 -2.59
CA LEU A 26 -11.93 5.46 -3.06
C LEU A 26 -12.38 5.77 -4.50
N ALA A 27 -12.34 7.04 -4.91
CA ALA A 27 -12.78 7.45 -6.24
C ALA A 27 -11.85 6.93 -7.35
N SER A 28 -10.54 6.90 -7.06
CA SER A 28 -9.50 6.41 -7.98
C SER A 28 -8.94 5.04 -7.59
N GLN A 29 -9.56 4.37 -6.60
CA GLN A 29 -9.14 3.06 -6.07
C GLN A 29 -7.64 2.96 -5.78
N THR A 30 -7.03 4.03 -5.28
CA THR A 30 -5.58 4.17 -5.12
C THR A 30 -5.23 4.52 -3.68
N ALA A 31 -4.14 3.97 -3.16
CA ALA A 31 -3.64 4.29 -1.84
C ALA A 31 -2.28 5.00 -1.96
N THR A 32 -2.16 6.16 -1.33
CA THR A 32 -0.92 6.92 -1.21
C THR A 32 -0.37 6.73 0.19
N VAL A 33 0.84 6.17 0.28
CA VAL A 33 1.54 5.94 1.53
C VAL A 33 2.77 6.82 1.55
N ILE A 34 2.95 7.55 2.65
CA ILE A 34 4.12 8.34 2.94
C ILE A 34 4.96 7.56 3.94
N PRO A 35 6.13 7.05 3.53
CA PRO A 35 7.05 6.38 4.44
C PRO A 35 7.59 7.38 5.48
N ALA A 36 7.91 6.88 6.67
CA ALA A 36 8.65 7.64 7.67
C ALA A 36 10.11 7.86 7.23
N ILE A 37 10.68 6.89 6.53
CA ILE A 37 12.05 6.92 6.02
C ILE A 37 12.03 6.62 4.52
N GLU A 38 12.52 7.57 3.71
CA GLU A 38 12.57 7.45 2.25
C GLU A 38 13.40 6.26 1.76
N SER A 39 14.46 5.88 2.50
CA SER A 39 15.28 4.71 2.15
C SER A 39 14.58 3.38 2.37
N GLU A 40 13.61 3.31 3.28
CA GLU A 40 12.85 2.09 3.59
C GLU A 40 11.57 1.98 2.76
N LYS A 41 11.34 2.90 1.80
CA LYS A 41 10.12 2.91 0.98
C LYS A 41 9.89 1.62 0.20
N GLU A 42 10.97 0.94 -0.16
CA GLU A 42 10.94 -0.30 -0.95
C GLU A 42 10.55 -1.50 -0.07
N GLU A 43 11.22 -1.68 1.06
CA GLU A 43 10.85 -2.67 2.10
C GLU A 43 9.44 -2.44 2.63
N LEU A 44 9.05 -1.17 2.82
CA LEU A 44 7.70 -0.80 3.20
C LEU A 44 6.67 -1.21 2.14
N GLY A 45 6.95 -0.92 0.87
CA GLY A 45 6.07 -1.29 -0.25
C GLY A 45 5.87 -2.80 -0.32
N GLU A 46 6.95 -3.57 -0.21
CA GLU A 46 6.90 -5.03 -0.21
C GLU A 46 6.13 -5.58 1.01
N ALA A 47 6.43 -5.07 2.21
CA ALA A 47 5.74 -5.48 3.44
C ALA A 47 4.24 -5.20 3.36
N LEU A 48 3.85 -4.03 2.85
CA LEU A 48 2.44 -3.66 2.65
C LEU A 48 1.79 -4.56 1.60
N ALA A 49 2.45 -4.81 0.47
CA ALA A 49 1.93 -5.66 -0.57
C ALA A 49 1.73 -7.10 -0.09
N HIS A 50 2.68 -7.63 0.66
CA HIS A 50 2.57 -8.94 1.29
C HIS A 50 1.41 -9.00 2.29
N HIS A 51 1.24 -7.96 3.12
CA HIS A 51 0.17 -7.90 4.12
C HIS A 51 -1.23 -7.78 3.48
N LEU A 52 -1.32 -7.03 2.39
CA LEU A 52 -2.54 -6.89 1.59
C LEU A 52 -2.88 -8.21 0.89
N SER A 53 -1.90 -8.86 0.26
CA SER A 53 -2.06 -10.16 -0.42
C SER A 53 -2.53 -11.26 0.54
N THR A 54 -1.90 -11.36 1.73
CA THR A 54 -2.33 -12.29 2.79
C THR A 54 -3.74 -12.00 3.33
N SER A 55 -4.16 -10.74 3.26
CA SER A 55 -5.53 -10.31 3.59
C SER A 55 -6.53 -10.47 2.43
N GLY A 56 -6.08 -10.95 1.26
CA GLY A 56 -6.90 -11.17 0.06
C GLY A 56 -7.04 -9.95 -0.86
N PHE A 57 -6.21 -8.92 -0.68
CA PHE A 57 -6.19 -7.73 -1.53
C PHE A 57 -5.03 -7.79 -2.53
N THR A 58 -5.34 -7.58 -3.81
CA THR A 58 -4.31 -7.39 -4.83
C THR A 58 -3.77 -5.96 -4.76
N SER A 59 -2.47 -5.81 -4.61
CA SER A 59 -1.79 -4.51 -4.56
C SER A 59 -0.66 -4.47 -5.57
N THR A 60 -0.59 -3.37 -6.30
CA THR A 60 0.59 -3.03 -7.12
C THR A 60 1.21 -1.78 -6.53
N PHE A 61 2.52 -1.80 -6.33
CA PHE A 61 3.28 -0.61 -6.03
C PHE A 61 4.27 -0.39 -7.17
N PRO A 62 4.44 0.85 -7.66
CA PRO A 62 5.48 1.15 -8.62
C PRO A 62 6.82 1.03 -7.90
N SER A 63 7.40 -0.17 -7.91
CA SER A 63 8.81 -0.31 -7.60
C SER A 63 9.59 0.49 -8.65
N PRO A 64 10.63 1.26 -8.27
CA PRO A 64 11.44 2.02 -9.22
C PRO A 64 12.30 1.14 -10.17
N GLY A 65 11.88 -0.10 -10.45
CA GLY A 65 12.71 -1.10 -11.14
C GLY A 65 11.98 -2.27 -11.80
N GLN A 66 10.68 -2.20 -12.12
CA GLN A 66 10.07 -3.22 -12.97
C GLN A 66 9.22 -2.61 -14.10
N GLU A 67 9.89 -2.41 -15.24
CA GLU A 67 9.26 -2.37 -16.55
C GLU A 67 9.06 -3.83 -16.96
N ASP A 68 7.90 -4.39 -16.62
CA ASP A 68 7.46 -5.66 -17.19
C ASP A 68 7.16 -5.41 -18.67
N ALA A 69 8.15 -5.74 -19.50
CA ALA A 69 7.99 -5.92 -20.93
C ALA A 69 7.02 -7.08 -21.19
N GLU A 70 5.92 -6.80 -21.88
CA GLU A 70 5.20 -7.78 -22.69
C GLU A 70 4.86 -7.18 -24.06
#